data_AF-A0A7K4S7Y9-F1
#
_entry.id   AF-A0A7K4S7Y9-F1
#
_cell.length_a   1.000
_cell.length_b   1.000
_cell.length_c   1.000
_cell.angle_alpha   90.00
_cell.angle_beta   90.00
_cell.angle_gamma   90.00
#
_symmetry.space_group_name_H-M   'P 1'
#
loop_
_entity.id
_entity.type
_entity.pdbx_description
1 polymer ?
#
loop_
_entity_poly.entity_id
_entity_poly.type
_entity_poly.pdbx_seq_one_letter_code
_entity_poly.pdbx_strand_id
1 'polypeptide(L)'
;PGVMIRPYLNGFTIAFNVSQPSTWQPYVDSMHHFLAAYDDKVQEEKNIECVSGQYFIQGGNESEEKKACQFKRSLLQNCSGIEDPTFGYSRGQPCILLKMNRVQRKTVVNYTSPLVAMHFRDVKKNYLVPIQCSLNGKGIINDVNSDRFLGRIIFTLSIGK
;
A
#
# COMPACT_ATOMS: atom_id res chain seq x y z
N PRO A 1 -5.93 -11.53 -8.92
CA PRO A 1 -4.67 -10.74 -8.90
C PRO A 1 -4.09 -10.77 -7.49
N GLY A 2 -2.76 -10.82 -7.37
CA GLY A 2 -2.10 -10.85 -6.06
C GLY A 2 -2.32 -9.56 -5.27
N VAL A 3 -2.24 -9.62 -3.94
CA VAL A 3 -2.32 -8.46 -3.05
C VAL A 3 -1.16 -8.51 -2.06
N MET A 4 -0.55 -7.35 -1.80
CA MET A 4 0.57 -7.18 -0.88
C MET A 4 0.32 -6.01 0.07
N ILE A 5 1.01 -6.01 1.22
CA ILE A 5 1.00 -4.89 2.16
C ILE A 5 2.35 -4.17 2.22
N ARG A 6 2.31 -2.91 2.65
CA ARG A 6 3.47 -2.13 3.08
C ARG A 6 3.21 -1.52 4.47
N PRO A 7 4.23 -1.43 5.34
CA PRO A 7 5.63 -1.83 5.11
C PRO A 7 5.80 -3.36 5.10
N TYR A 8 6.88 -3.83 4.44
CA TYR A 8 7.23 -5.26 4.35
C TYR A 8 8.69 -5.44 4.78
N LEU A 9 8.89 -5.80 6.04
CA LEU A 9 10.21 -6.00 6.64
C LEU A 9 10.42 -7.46 7.06
N ASN A 10 9.56 -7.96 7.95
CA ASN A 10 9.69 -9.29 8.57
C ASN A 10 8.54 -10.20 8.14
N GLY A 11 8.40 -10.42 6.83
CA GLY A 11 7.31 -11.19 6.26
C GLY A 11 5.95 -10.53 6.51
N PHE A 12 5.00 -11.29 7.03
CA PHE A 12 3.62 -10.84 7.26
C PHE A 12 3.32 -10.61 8.75
N THR A 13 4.33 -10.32 9.56
CA THR A 13 4.15 -9.92 10.96
C THR A 13 4.69 -8.52 11.15
N ILE A 14 3.83 -7.61 11.59
CA ILE A 14 4.20 -6.25 12.02
C ILE A 14 4.14 -6.23 13.53
N ALA A 15 5.30 -6.19 14.16
CA ALA A 15 5.44 -6.16 15.61
C ALA A 15 6.34 -5.01 16.02
N PHE A 16 5.87 -4.20 16.97
CA PHE A 16 6.62 -3.08 17.54
C PHE A 16 6.10 -2.73 18.93
N ASN A 17 6.86 -1.96 19.68
CA ASN A 17 6.50 -1.40 20.97
C ASN A 17 6.40 0.13 20.83
N VAL A 18 5.27 0.72 21.24
CA VAL A 18 5.03 2.16 21.13
C VAL A 18 6.07 2.98 21.90
N SER A 19 6.40 2.55 23.11
CA SER A 19 7.39 3.19 23.99
C SER A 19 8.84 3.08 23.49
N GLN A 20 9.13 2.26 22.46
CA GLN A 20 10.48 2.04 21.95
C GLN A 20 10.59 2.40 20.46
N PRO A 21 11.01 3.65 20.12
CA PRO A 21 11.10 4.12 18.74
C PRO A 21 11.91 3.23 17.80
N SER A 22 13.01 2.64 18.28
CA SER A 22 13.85 1.72 17.50
C SER A 22 13.09 0.51 16.96
N THR A 23 11.97 0.13 17.59
CA THR A 23 11.15 -1.01 17.17
C THR A 23 10.18 -0.68 16.05
N TRP A 24 9.82 0.60 15.85
CA TRP A 24 8.92 1.01 14.78
C TRP A 24 9.54 1.91 13.71
N GLN A 25 10.68 2.55 13.98
CA GLN A 25 11.37 3.40 13.03
C GLN A 25 11.65 2.70 11.68
N PRO A 26 12.08 1.42 11.63
CA PRO A 26 12.28 0.74 10.35
C PRO A 26 11.00 0.66 9.48
N TYR A 27 9.82 0.53 10.10
CA TYR A 27 8.55 0.51 9.37
C TYR A 27 8.25 1.89 8.77
N VAL A 28 8.53 2.96 9.52
CA VAL A 28 8.38 4.35 9.09
C VAL A 28 9.32 4.68 7.93
N ASP A 29 10.59 4.31 8.04
CA ASP A 29 11.60 4.55 7.01
C ASP A 29 11.25 3.80 5.71
N SER A 30 10.82 2.53 5.85
CA SER A 30 10.33 1.72 4.73
C SER A 30 9.14 2.38 4.02
N MET A 31 8.22 2.97 4.79
CA MET A 31 7.04 3.65 4.26
C MET A 31 7.41 4.94 3.52
N HIS A 32 8.27 5.79 4.08
CA HIS A 32 8.76 6.99 3.38
C HIS A 32 9.50 6.63 2.09
N HIS A 33 10.41 5.66 2.15
CA HIS A 33 11.14 5.20 0.98
C HIS A 33 10.19 4.68 -0.12
N PHE A 34 9.19 3.88 0.26
CA PHE A 34 8.19 3.37 -0.67
C PHE A 34 7.31 4.48 -1.28
N LEU A 35 6.93 5.47 -0.48
CA LEU A 35 6.02 6.55 -0.90
C LEU A 35 6.70 7.68 -1.67
N ALA A 36 8.03 7.76 -1.69
CA ALA A 36 8.76 8.80 -2.44
C ALA A 36 8.36 8.88 -3.93
N ALA A 37 8.08 7.73 -4.56
CA ALA A 37 7.62 7.71 -5.95
C ALA A 37 6.19 8.27 -6.14
N TYR A 38 5.42 8.39 -5.06
CA TYR A 38 4.03 8.86 -5.06
C TYR A 38 3.91 10.34 -4.67
N ASP A 39 5.00 11.00 -4.27
CA ASP A 39 4.99 12.42 -3.93
C ASP A 39 4.33 13.23 -5.05
N ASP A 40 3.45 14.16 -4.67
CA ASP A 40 2.53 14.82 -5.60
C ASP A 40 3.25 15.46 -6.79
N LYS A 41 4.37 16.15 -6.54
CA LYS A 41 5.22 16.74 -7.59
C LYS A 41 5.81 15.69 -8.53
N VAL A 42 6.29 14.57 -7.99
CA VAL A 42 6.84 13.47 -8.80
C VAL A 42 5.75 12.88 -9.70
N GLN A 43 4.52 12.78 -9.20
CA GLN A 43 3.38 12.30 -9.99
C GLN A 43 2.95 13.30 -11.06
N GLU A 44 2.91 14.60 -10.74
CA GLU A 44 2.58 15.67 -11.69
C GLU A 44 3.60 15.77 -12.84
N GLU A 45 4.88 15.55 -12.55
CA GLU A 45 5.95 15.56 -13.55
C GLU A 45 5.94 14.32 -14.46
N LYS A 46 5.63 13.13 -13.91
CA LYS A 46 5.83 11.86 -14.61
C LYS A 46 4.56 11.24 -15.20
N ASN A 47 3.39 11.57 -14.66
CA ASN A 47 2.12 10.90 -14.94
C ASN A 47 1.02 11.92 -15.28
N ILE A 48 -0.07 11.44 -15.87
CA ILE A 48 -1.20 12.31 -16.27
C ILE A 48 -2.41 12.13 -15.36
N GLU A 49 -3.25 13.16 -15.29
CA GLU A 49 -4.56 13.04 -14.66
C GLU A 49 -5.49 12.17 -15.54
N CYS A 50 -6.12 11.19 -14.91
CA CYS A 50 -7.05 10.28 -15.57
C CYS A 50 -8.48 10.53 -15.10
N VAL A 51 -9.44 10.19 -15.96
CA VAL A 51 -10.87 10.27 -15.63
C VAL A 51 -11.24 9.14 -14.67
N SER A 52 -11.78 9.49 -13.51
CA SER A 52 -12.23 8.53 -12.51
C SER A 52 -13.36 7.63 -13.03
N GLY A 53 -13.33 6.35 -12.68
CA GLY A 53 -14.38 5.38 -12.99
C GLY A 53 -14.34 4.83 -14.43
N GLN A 54 -13.35 5.22 -15.23
CA GLN A 54 -13.20 4.75 -16.61
C GLN A 54 -11.87 4.01 -16.80
N TYR A 55 -11.86 3.04 -17.72
CA TYR A 55 -10.62 2.38 -18.11
C TYR A 55 -9.77 3.32 -18.96
N PHE A 56 -8.50 3.49 -18.57
CA PHE A 56 -7.54 4.23 -19.37
C PHE A 56 -6.90 3.32 -20.43
N ILE A 57 -7.63 3.08 -21.52
CA ILE A 57 -7.19 2.23 -22.63
C ILE A 57 -6.39 3.09 -23.61
N GLN A 58 -5.12 2.75 -23.80
CA GLN A 58 -4.23 3.42 -24.75
C GLN A 58 -3.96 2.50 -25.94
N GLY A 59 -4.40 2.97 -27.13
CA GLY A 59 -4.02 2.44 -28.43
C GLY A 59 -2.59 2.82 -28.81
N GLY A 60 -2.25 2.72 -30.09
CA GLY A 60 -0.90 3.03 -30.61
C GLY A 60 -0.02 1.80 -30.79
N ASN A 61 1.10 1.99 -31.50
CA ASN A 61 2.05 0.93 -31.80
C ASN A 61 2.80 0.47 -30.54
N GLU A 62 3.38 -0.73 -30.61
CA GLU A 62 4.08 -1.34 -29.48
C GLU A 62 5.28 -0.53 -28.96
N SER A 63 5.83 0.33 -29.81
CA SER A 63 6.99 1.19 -29.61
C SER A 63 6.68 2.54 -28.97
N GLU A 64 5.40 2.91 -28.82
CA GLU A 64 5.02 4.16 -28.16
C GLU A 64 5.03 4.02 -26.64
N GLU A 65 5.66 4.98 -25.96
CA GLU A 65 5.64 5.04 -24.51
C GLU A 65 4.21 5.33 -24.02
N LYS A 66 3.64 4.35 -23.33
CA LYS A 66 2.32 4.50 -22.69
C LYS A 66 2.44 5.38 -21.46
N LYS A 67 1.44 6.21 -21.22
CA LYS A 67 1.33 7.07 -20.03
C LYS A 67 0.68 6.33 -18.86
N ALA A 68 0.96 6.74 -17.63
CA ALA A 68 0.29 6.24 -16.44
C ALA A 68 -0.57 7.34 -15.80
N CYS A 69 -1.63 6.90 -15.11
CA CYS A 69 -2.45 7.76 -14.28
C CYS A 69 -1.69 8.15 -13.01
N GLN A 70 -1.83 9.40 -12.59
CA GLN A 70 -1.31 9.88 -11.31
C GLN A 70 -1.97 9.13 -10.14
N PHE A 71 -1.16 8.82 -9.13
CA PHE A 71 -1.62 8.49 -7.78
C PHE A 71 -0.81 9.30 -6.79
N LYS A 72 -1.38 10.42 -6.35
CA LYS A 72 -0.71 11.38 -5.45
C LYS A 72 -0.68 10.84 -4.01
N ARG A 73 0.43 11.05 -3.31
CA ARG A 73 0.65 10.64 -1.91
C ARG A 73 -0.36 11.29 -0.97
N SER A 74 -0.77 12.52 -1.26
CA SER A 74 -1.83 13.23 -0.52
C SER A 74 -3.17 12.50 -0.50
N LEU A 75 -3.47 11.63 -1.47
CA LEU A 75 -4.70 10.81 -1.50
C LEU A 75 -4.79 9.82 -0.33
N LEU A 76 -3.66 9.49 0.30
CA LEU A 76 -3.61 8.62 1.49
C LEU A 76 -3.98 9.36 2.78
N GLN A 77 -4.28 10.67 2.71
CA GLN A 77 -4.71 11.49 3.83
C GLN A 77 -3.76 11.36 5.04
N ASN A 78 -4.26 11.08 6.24
CA ASN A 78 -3.46 10.96 7.46
C ASN A 78 -2.39 9.85 7.40
N CYS A 79 -2.53 8.89 6.47
CA CYS A 79 -1.55 7.83 6.25
C CYS A 79 -0.52 8.16 5.15
N SER A 80 -0.54 9.39 4.64
CA SER A 80 0.44 9.87 3.67
C SER A 80 1.83 10.06 4.29
N GLY A 81 1.94 10.29 5.59
CA GLY A 81 3.22 10.67 6.21
C GLY A 81 3.56 12.17 6.06
N ILE A 82 2.61 12.99 5.59
CA ILE A 82 2.78 14.45 5.43
C ILE A 82 2.50 15.15 6.77
N GLU A 83 1.33 14.93 7.35
CA GLU A 83 0.95 15.51 8.65
C GLU A 83 1.53 14.72 9.83
N ASP A 84 1.46 13.38 9.77
CA ASP A 84 2.04 12.48 10.75
C ASP A 84 3.19 11.69 10.10
N PRO A 85 4.45 12.14 10.24
CA PRO A 85 5.61 11.48 9.60
C PRO A 85 5.89 10.09 10.19
N THR A 86 5.24 9.71 11.29
CA THR A 86 5.36 8.39 11.90
C THR A 86 4.29 7.42 11.42
N PHE A 87 3.39 7.84 10.53
CA PHE A 87 2.29 7.00 10.02
C PHE A 87 1.46 6.36 11.14
N GLY A 88 1.31 7.06 12.28
CA GLY A 88 0.60 6.58 13.47
C GLY A 88 1.33 5.53 14.32
N TYR A 89 2.52 5.07 13.93
CA TYR A 89 3.29 4.08 14.70
C TYR A 89 3.65 4.60 16.11
N SER A 90 4.02 5.88 16.23
CA SER A 90 4.37 6.51 17.51
C SER A 90 3.20 6.55 18.51
N ARG A 91 1.96 6.40 18.04
CA ARG A 91 0.73 6.39 18.87
C ARG A 91 0.17 4.99 19.06
N GLY A 92 0.79 3.97 18.45
CA GLY A 92 0.23 2.62 18.39
C GLY A 92 -1.00 2.51 17.51
N GLN A 93 -1.16 3.42 16.55
CA GLN A 93 -2.26 3.45 15.59
C GLN A 93 -1.71 3.38 14.15
N PRO A 94 -1.05 2.28 13.76
CA PRO A 94 -0.25 2.26 12.54
C PRO A 94 -1.12 2.31 11.28
N CYS A 95 -0.62 3.00 10.27
CA CYS A 95 -1.09 2.90 8.90
C CYS A 95 -0.36 1.79 8.15
N ILE A 96 -1.11 0.93 7.47
CA ILE A 96 -0.60 -0.13 6.60
C ILE A 96 -1.21 0.07 5.22
N LEU A 97 -0.40 0.04 4.17
CA LEU A 97 -0.87 0.23 2.80
C LEU A 97 -1.13 -1.12 2.13
N LEU A 98 -2.30 -1.26 1.53
CA LEU A 98 -2.64 -2.36 0.65
C LEU A 98 -2.30 -1.98 -0.80
N LYS A 99 -1.53 -2.84 -1.48
CA LYS A 99 -1.13 -2.69 -2.87
C LYS A 99 -1.60 -3.90 -3.67
N MET A 100 -2.35 -3.66 -4.74
CA MET A 100 -2.71 -4.70 -5.69
C MET A 100 -1.53 -4.97 -6.64
N ASN A 101 -1.20 -6.24 -6.85
CA ASN A 101 -0.16 -6.63 -7.80
C ASN A 101 -0.67 -6.45 -9.23
N ARG A 102 0.11 -5.71 -10.02
CA ARG A 102 -0.17 -5.48 -11.43
C ARG A 102 -0.01 -6.79 -12.20
N VAL A 103 -1.07 -7.24 -12.86
CA VAL A 103 -1.00 -8.33 -13.85
C VAL A 103 -0.47 -7.71 -15.15
N GLN A 104 0.85 -7.81 -15.38
CA GLN A 104 1.49 -7.12 -16.49
C GLN A 104 1.28 -7.85 -17.82
N ARG A 105 0.89 -7.09 -18.86
CA ARG A 105 1.09 -7.48 -20.27
C ARG A 105 2.16 -6.63 -20.98
N LYS A 106 2.42 -5.39 -20.51
CA LYS A 106 3.51 -4.49 -20.94
C LYS A 106 3.91 -3.53 -19.83
N THR A 107 5.17 -3.12 -19.80
CA THR A 107 5.75 -2.13 -18.89
C THR A 107 5.36 -0.72 -19.31
N VAL A 108 4.77 0.03 -18.38
CA VAL A 108 4.58 1.48 -18.53
C VAL A 108 5.68 2.12 -17.69
N VAL A 109 6.54 2.93 -18.30
CA VAL A 109 7.61 3.64 -17.60
C VAL A 109 6.94 4.58 -16.58
N ASN A 110 7.37 4.56 -15.32
CA ASN A 110 6.83 5.37 -14.22
C ASN A 110 5.43 5.02 -13.67
N TYR A 111 4.87 3.85 -14.01
CA TYR A 111 3.63 3.41 -13.40
C TYR A 111 3.76 3.14 -11.89
N THR A 112 3.02 3.90 -11.11
CA THR A 112 2.77 3.65 -9.70
C THR A 112 1.45 2.90 -9.55
N SER A 113 1.41 1.89 -8.68
CA SER A 113 0.16 1.13 -8.47
C SER A 113 -0.72 1.90 -7.49
N PRO A 114 -2.04 1.94 -7.68
CA PRO A 114 -2.92 2.55 -6.69
C PRO A 114 -2.78 1.84 -5.34
N LEU A 115 -2.89 2.63 -4.27
CA LEU A 115 -2.73 2.18 -2.90
C LEU A 115 -4.00 2.46 -2.10
N VAL A 116 -4.26 1.64 -1.09
CA VAL A 116 -5.30 1.90 -0.10
C VAL A 116 -4.64 1.92 1.28
N ALA A 117 -4.84 2.99 2.04
CA ALA A 117 -4.36 3.05 3.41
C ALA A 117 -5.36 2.44 4.39
N MET A 118 -4.86 1.62 5.31
CA MET A 118 -5.63 1.03 6.41
C MET A 118 -5.06 1.59 7.71
N HIS A 119 -5.84 2.42 8.41
CA HIS A 119 -5.44 3.03 9.67
C HIS A 119 -6.05 2.25 10.84
N PHE A 120 -5.22 1.56 11.60
CA PHE A 120 -5.65 0.73 12.72
C PHE A 120 -5.69 1.54 14.02
N ARG A 121 -6.84 2.11 14.38
CA ARG A 121 -6.97 2.99 15.55
C ARG A 121 -7.15 2.24 16.88
N ASP A 122 -7.84 1.10 16.85
CA ASP A 122 -8.30 0.37 18.04
C ASP A 122 -7.78 -1.07 18.08
N VAL A 123 -6.45 -1.22 18.07
CA VAL A 123 -5.81 -2.54 18.15
C VAL A 123 -5.59 -2.95 19.60
N LYS A 124 -5.95 -4.19 19.94
CA LYS A 124 -5.66 -4.76 21.26
C LYS A 124 -4.14 -4.88 21.47
N LYS A 125 -3.61 -4.11 22.43
CA LYS A 125 -2.18 -4.12 22.76
C LYS A 125 -1.75 -5.43 23.42
N ASN A 126 -0.47 -5.77 23.28
CA ASN A 126 0.17 -6.98 23.82
C ASN A 126 -0.54 -8.29 23.41
N TYR A 127 -1.14 -8.31 22.22
CA TYR A 127 -1.80 -9.49 21.65
C TYR A 127 -1.37 -9.66 20.20
N LEU A 128 -1.30 -10.91 19.75
CA LEU A 128 -1.15 -11.22 18.33
C LEU A 128 -2.53 -11.13 17.68
N VAL A 129 -2.72 -10.15 16.81
CA VAL A 129 -3.98 -9.92 16.10
C VAL A 129 -3.81 -10.34 14.63
N PRO A 130 -4.34 -11.50 14.20
CA PRO A 130 -4.37 -11.86 12.79
C PRO A 130 -5.41 -11.01 12.06
N ILE A 131 -5.01 -10.44 10.93
CA ILE A 131 -5.82 -9.57 10.09
C ILE A 131 -5.86 -10.18 8.69
N GLN A 132 -7.06 -10.30 8.12
CA GLN A 132 -7.26 -10.67 6.73
C GLN A 132 -7.90 -9.50 5.97
N CYS A 133 -7.21 -9.04 4.93
CA CYS A 133 -7.73 -8.07 3.98
C CYS A 133 -8.10 -8.80 2.69
N SER A 134 -9.29 -8.54 2.15
CA SER A 134 -9.77 -9.16 0.91
C SER A 134 -10.31 -8.09 -0.04
N LEU A 135 -10.04 -8.24 -1.33
CA LEU A 135 -10.59 -7.38 -2.37
C LEU A 135 -11.94 -7.92 -2.80
N ASN A 136 -12.96 -7.05 -2.82
CA ASN A 136 -14.29 -7.40 -3.30
C ASN A 136 -14.52 -6.77 -4.67
N GLY A 137 -14.83 -7.58 -5.68
CA GLY A 137 -15.08 -7.09 -7.03
C GLY A 137 -15.31 -8.22 -8.02
N LYS A 138 -15.94 -7.88 -9.15
CA LYS A 138 -16.20 -8.83 -10.23
C LYS A 138 -14.87 -9.41 -10.75
N GLY A 139 -14.75 -10.73 -10.80
CA GLY A 139 -13.54 -11.42 -11.28
C GLY A 139 -12.38 -11.47 -10.28
N ILE A 140 -12.59 -11.04 -9.02
CA ILE A 140 -11.64 -11.27 -7.93
C ILE A 140 -11.95 -12.61 -7.29
N ILE A 141 -10.93 -13.45 -7.15
CA ILE A 141 -10.98 -14.77 -6.52
C ILE A 141 -10.23 -14.67 -5.19
N ASN A 142 -10.87 -15.08 -4.10
CA ASN A 142 -10.36 -14.96 -2.72
C ASN A 142 -10.31 -16.30 -1.96
N ASP A 143 -10.74 -17.39 -2.57
CA ASP A 143 -10.97 -18.70 -1.94
C ASP A 143 -9.98 -19.78 -2.39
N VAL A 144 -8.93 -19.39 -3.13
CA VAL A 144 -7.87 -20.31 -3.54
C VAL A 144 -6.96 -20.62 -2.35
N ASN A 145 -6.95 -21.90 -1.94
CA ASN A 145 -6.13 -22.37 -0.82
C ASN A 145 -4.64 -22.48 -1.18
N SER A 146 -4.31 -22.69 -2.46
CA SER A 146 -2.93 -22.80 -2.93
C SER A 146 -2.22 -21.44 -3.10
N ASP A 147 -2.97 -20.33 -3.22
CA ASP A 147 -2.41 -18.97 -3.33
C ASP A 147 -3.13 -18.03 -2.36
N ARG A 148 -2.56 -17.88 -1.17
CA ARG A 148 -3.07 -17.01 -0.11
C ARG A 148 -2.95 -15.51 -0.41
N PHE A 149 -2.33 -15.13 -1.52
CA PHE A 149 -2.19 -13.74 -1.95
C PHE A 149 -3.17 -13.37 -3.07
N LEU A 150 -3.86 -14.36 -3.65
CA LEU A 150 -4.84 -14.12 -4.70
C LEU A 150 -6.08 -13.46 -4.08
N GLY A 151 -6.24 -12.16 -4.36
CA GLY A 151 -7.37 -11.34 -3.92
C GLY A 151 -7.42 -11.06 -2.42
N ARG A 152 -6.71 -11.81 -1.58
CA ARG A 152 -6.60 -11.61 -0.13
C ARG A 152 -5.16 -11.56 0.35
N ILE A 153 -4.94 -11.05 1.55
CA ILE A 153 -3.68 -11.15 2.28
C ILE A 153 -3.97 -11.29 3.77
N ILE A 154 -3.19 -12.15 4.43
CA ILE A 154 -3.25 -12.35 5.88
C ILE A 154 -1.92 -11.90 6.47
N PHE A 155 -2.00 -11.08 7.50
CA PHE A 155 -0.84 -10.63 8.27
C PHE A 155 -1.20 -10.51 9.75
N THR A 156 -0.19 -10.48 10.60
CA THR A 156 -0.36 -10.38 12.06
C THR A 156 0.14 -9.03 12.53
N LEU A 157 -0.64 -8.38 13.39
CA LEU A 157 -0.27 -7.12 14.04
C LEU A 157 -0.09 -7.37 15.54
N SER A 158 1.03 -6.91 16.09
CA SER A 158 1.36 -7.01 17.52
C SER A 158 1.92 -5.70 18.03
N ILE A 159 1.13 -4.96 18.80
CA ILE A 159 1.49 -3.63 19.31
C ILE A 159 1.75 -3.72 20.81
N GLY A 160 3.01 -3.59 21.21
CA GLY A 160 3.44 -3.47 22.59
C GLY A 160 3.14 -2.09 23.18
N LYS A 161 3.06 -2.01 24.51
CA LYS A 161 2.98 -0.73 25.24
C LYS A 161 4.33 -0.04 25.24
#